data_AF-A0A7V2K723-F1
#
_entry.id   AF-A0A7V2K723-F1
#
_cell.length_a   1.000
_cell.length_b   1.000
_cell.length_c   1.000
_cell.angle_alpha   90.00
_cell.angle_beta   90.00
_cell.angle_gamma   90.00
#
_symmetry.space_group_name_H-M   'P 1'
#
loop_
_entity.id
_entity.type
_entity.pdbx_description
1 polymer ?
#
loop_
_entity_poly.entity_id
_entity_poly.type
_entity_poly.pdbx_seq_one_letter_code
_entity_poly.pdbx_strand_id
1 'polypeptide(L)'
;MTSPLLYDLYFWHKISPNYREKFFSFLKELAQEGYLKEKVLNFIKLTERRKGFELVVNEFFIFLSSGKKWVFNFPELLELLLEIGRELGEKSIFCGISLFSALKEIEDSPEGLHEFLRLVKKILTVDVFLALSFFRGWKNLKNYVDSPDTVRKFVEEGIKIYSSRKESGYDFFEFKTEKAEKVAKNLSSSCFLEDVEGVVRKVFKALSGKEIEIKNIESIGSDFILQRNSKVLIFLNTLYLPSHLKFFEDQLLNRKFYILLGITGAGMIRFRSFPSIESIEELRELLNKDSLFLNLFLLLEYVRVIESLRREWKGVWNFLEKVIQKEFSEKFQGGFWKEIFVDALKENPVFSISQEIKRISKEINSFKETLRFLSIDT
;
A
#
# COMPACT_ATOMS: atom_id res chain seq x y z
N MET A 1 -5.33 -17.19 24.30
CA MET A 1 -6.41 -18.18 24.50
C MET A 1 -7.64 -17.68 23.76
N THR A 2 -7.92 -18.19 22.57
CA THR A 2 -9.18 -17.89 21.87
C THR A 2 -10.27 -18.78 22.48
N SER A 3 -11.19 -18.19 23.23
CA SER A 3 -12.36 -18.90 23.76
C SER A 3 -13.09 -19.63 22.62
N PRO A 4 -13.54 -20.88 22.79
CA PRO A 4 -14.38 -21.60 21.83
C PRO A 4 -15.56 -20.78 21.30
N LEU A 5 -16.06 -19.83 22.11
CA LEU A 5 -17.14 -18.90 21.78
C LEU A 5 -16.83 -17.95 20.61
N LEU A 6 -15.55 -17.61 20.37
CA LEU A 6 -15.15 -16.76 19.25
C LEU A 6 -15.32 -17.46 17.90
N TYR A 7 -15.23 -18.79 17.88
CA TYR A 7 -15.39 -19.59 16.67
C TYR A 7 -16.86 -19.63 16.22
N ASP A 8 -17.79 -19.70 17.17
CA ASP A 8 -19.22 -19.73 16.87
C ASP A 8 -19.67 -18.43 16.21
N LEU A 9 -19.18 -17.25 16.65
CA LEU A 9 -19.48 -15.94 16.08
C LEU A 9 -19.19 -15.82 14.57
N TYR A 10 -18.37 -16.70 14.00
CA TYR A 10 -18.10 -16.76 12.55
C TYR A 10 -19.32 -17.15 11.71
N PHE A 11 -20.20 -18.01 12.22
CA PHE A 11 -21.33 -18.53 11.44
C PHE A 11 -22.58 -17.64 11.47
N TRP A 12 -22.75 -16.85 12.53
CA TRP A 12 -24.05 -16.22 12.80
C TRP A 12 -24.40 -15.00 11.93
N HIS A 13 -23.41 -14.20 11.49
CA HIS A 13 -23.67 -12.98 10.72
C HIS A 13 -24.34 -13.28 9.35
N LYS A 14 -24.16 -14.50 8.81
CA LYS A 14 -24.74 -14.87 7.52
C LYS A 14 -26.11 -15.58 7.60
N ILE A 15 -26.53 -16.08 8.78
CA ILE A 15 -27.51 -17.19 8.80
C ILE A 15 -28.68 -17.03 9.79
N SER A 16 -28.66 -16.16 10.82
CA SER A 16 -29.74 -16.17 11.83
C SER A 16 -30.35 -14.82 12.20
N PRO A 17 -31.69 -14.68 12.18
CA PRO A 17 -32.43 -13.55 12.76
C PRO A 17 -32.09 -13.28 14.24
N ASN A 18 -31.59 -14.30 14.98
CA ASN A 18 -31.29 -14.22 16.41
C ASN A 18 -29.80 -13.93 16.70
N TYR A 19 -28.98 -13.62 15.70
CA TYR A 19 -27.55 -13.34 15.91
C TYR A 19 -27.32 -12.22 16.95
N ARG A 20 -28.15 -11.18 16.90
CA ARG A 20 -28.06 -10.03 17.81
C ARG A 20 -28.25 -10.43 19.27
N GLU A 21 -29.22 -11.30 19.55
CA GLU A 21 -29.48 -11.80 20.90
C GLU A 21 -28.31 -12.64 21.42
N LYS A 22 -27.76 -13.52 20.57
CA LYS A 22 -26.62 -14.37 20.95
C LYS A 22 -25.35 -13.57 21.18
N PHE A 23 -25.12 -12.55 20.36
CA PHE A 23 -23.99 -11.65 20.60
C PHE A 23 -24.16 -10.84 21.88
N PHE A 24 -25.37 -10.33 22.16
CA PHE A 24 -25.60 -9.65 23.43
C PHE A 24 -25.48 -10.59 24.62
N SER A 25 -25.87 -11.86 24.49
CA SER A 25 -25.58 -12.89 25.51
C SER A 25 -24.08 -13.04 25.70
N PHE A 26 -23.33 -13.19 24.62
CA PHE A 26 -21.87 -13.32 24.67
C PHE A 26 -21.18 -12.11 25.32
N LEU A 27 -21.57 -10.87 24.97
CA LEU A 27 -21.04 -9.68 25.63
C LEU A 27 -21.43 -9.59 27.12
N LYS A 28 -22.62 -10.07 27.49
CA LYS A 28 -23.06 -10.15 28.90
C LYS A 28 -22.24 -11.20 29.65
N GLU A 29 -21.98 -12.35 29.05
CA GLU A 29 -21.12 -13.41 29.60
C GLU A 29 -19.69 -12.90 29.83
N LEU A 30 -19.08 -12.27 28.81
CA LEU A 30 -17.76 -11.65 28.94
C LEU A 30 -17.71 -10.57 30.04
N ALA A 31 -18.79 -9.81 30.23
CA ALA A 31 -18.89 -8.84 31.32
C ALA A 31 -19.04 -9.51 32.70
N GLN A 32 -19.80 -10.60 32.81
CA GLN A 32 -19.97 -11.37 34.04
C GLN A 32 -18.66 -12.05 34.47
N GLU A 33 -17.87 -12.51 33.51
CA GLU A 33 -16.54 -13.10 33.73
C GLU A 33 -15.45 -12.05 34.03
N GLY A 34 -15.80 -10.76 34.06
CA GLY A 34 -14.88 -9.66 34.38
C GLY A 34 -13.95 -9.25 33.24
N TYR A 35 -14.10 -9.84 32.05
CA TYR A 35 -13.32 -9.46 30.86
C TYR A 35 -13.76 -8.10 30.30
N LEU A 36 -15.03 -7.71 30.48
CA LEU A 36 -15.56 -6.44 30.02
C LEU A 36 -16.13 -5.62 31.17
N LYS A 37 -15.80 -4.34 31.24
CA LYS A 37 -16.32 -3.42 32.25
C LYS A 37 -17.76 -3.02 31.98
N GLU A 38 -18.39 -2.39 32.98
CA GLU A 38 -19.79 -1.89 32.96
C GLU A 38 -20.15 -1.08 31.70
N LYS A 39 -19.18 -0.40 31.08
CA LYS A 39 -19.38 0.40 29.87
C LYS A 39 -19.92 -0.41 28.68
N VAL A 40 -19.55 -1.68 28.56
CA VAL A 40 -20.07 -2.56 27.48
C VAL A 40 -21.55 -2.86 27.69
N LEU A 41 -21.96 -3.13 28.94
CA LEU A 41 -23.36 -3.33 29.28
C LEU A 41 -24.19 -2.07 29.00
N ASN A 42 -23.62 -0.88 29.22
CA ASN A 42 -24.27 0.37 28.90
C ASN A 42 -24.44 0.59 27.39
N PHE A 43 -23.49 0.14 26.56
CA PHE A 43 -23.65 0.16 25.11
C PHE A 43 -24.84 -0.72 24.65
N ILE A 44 -25.00 -1.90 25.25
CA ILE A 44 -26.13 -2.80 24.95
C ILE A 44 -27.46 -2.19 25.39
N LYS A 45 -27.54 -1.70 26.64
CA LYS A 45 -28.77 -1.08 27.20
C LYS A 45 -29.30 0.08 26.36
N LEU A 46 -28.43 0.82 25.66
CA LEU A 46 -28.88 1.92 24.80
C LEU A 46 -29.70 1.47 23.59
N THR A 47 -29.47 0.24 23.12
CA THR A 47 -30.30 -0.30 22.03
C THR A 47 -31.75 -0.52 22.43
N GLU A 48 -31.99 -0.75 23.72
CA GLU A 48 -33.35 -0.91 24.28
C GLU A 48 -33.98 0.45 24.56
N ARG A 49 -33.17 1.45 24.94
CA ARG A 49 -33.65 2.76 25.41
C ARG A 49 -33.84 3.79 24.30
N ARG A 50 -33.15 3.66 23.17
CA ARG A 50 -33.14 4.68 22.12
C ARG A 50 -33.40 4.10 20.75
N LYS A 51 -34.53 4.52 20.15
CA LYS A 51 -34.90 4.20 18.78
C LYS A 51 -33.80 4.62 17.79
N GLY A 52 -33.43 3.74 16.87
CA GLY A 52 -32.41 3.97 15.85
C GLY A 52 -30.98 3.63 16.29
N PHE A 53 -30.72 3.42 17.59
CA PHE A 53 -29.39 3.05 18.06
C PHE A 53 -28.98 1.63 17.61
N GLU A 54 -29.97 0.79 17.27
CA GLU A 54 -29.74 -0.49 16.59
C GLU A 54 -28.92 -0.36 15.30
N LEU A 55 -29.00 0.78 14.59
CA LEU A 55 -28.21 1.01 13.38
C LEU A 55 -26.73 1.19 13.69
N VAL A 56 -26.40 1.85 14.81
CA VAL A 56 -25.02 2.00 15.29
C VAL A 56 -24.43 0.63 15.64
N VAL A 57 -25.22 -0.20 16.32
CA VAL A 57 -24.82 -1.56 16.68
C VAL A 57 -24.68 -2.46 15.44
N ASN A 58 -25.57 -2.34 14.48
CA ASN A 58 -25.45 -3.04 13.20
C ASN A 58 -24.16 -2.65 12.46
N GLU A 59 -23.81 -1.37 12.42
CA GLU A 59 -22.57 -0.94 11.77
C GLU A 59 -21.31 -1.44 12.51
N PHE A 60 -21.35 -1.49 13.85
CA PHE A 60 -20.31 -2.13 14.66
C PHE A 60 -20.14 -3.62 14.31
N PHE A 61 -21.24 -4.35 14.09
CA PHE A 61 -21.18 -5.75 13.65
C PHE A 61 -20.55 -5.92 12.27
N ILE A 62 -20.91 -5.03 11.34
CA ILE A 62 -20.32 -5.05 9.99
C ILE A 62 -18.82 -4.76 10.08
N PHE A 63 -18.40 -3.84 10.95
CA PHE A 63 -16.98 -3.60 11.26
C PHE A 63 -16.28 -4.85 11.79
N LEU A 64 -16.84 -5.55 12.78
CA LEU A 64 -16.23 -6.78 13.29
C LEU A 64 -16.13 -7.88 12.21
N SER A 65 -17.11 -7.91 11.31
CA SER A 65 -17.19 -8.90 10.23
C SER A 65 -16.25 -8.61 9.06
N SER A 66 -15.67 -7.41 8.99
CA SER A 66 -14.66 -7.03 7.98
C SER A 66 -13.25 -7.52 8.35
N GLY A 67 -13.12 -8.65 9.05
CA GLY A 67 -11.83 -9.21 9.48
C GLY A 67 -11.31 -8.71 10.84
N LYS A 68 -12.01 -7.77 11.50
CA LYS A 68 -11.56 -7.10 12.74
C LYS A 68 -11.90 -7.86 14.03
N LYS A 69 -12.15 -9.17 13.96
CA LYS A 69 -12.52 -9.99 15.13
C LYS A 69 -11.40 -10.08 16.17
N TRP A 70 -10.16 -9.86 15.76
CA TRP A 70 -9.01 -9.83 16.68
C TRP A 70 -9.17 -8.79 17.79
N VAL A 71 -10.03 -7.77 17.63
CA VAL A 71 -10.32 -6.76 18.68
C VAL A 71 -10.82 -7.40 19.98
N PHE A 72 -11.50 -8.55 19.92
CA PHE A 72 -11.93 -9.29 21.12
C PHE A 72 -10.77 -9.81 21.98
N ASN A 73 -9.57 -9.96 21.39
CA ASN A 73 -8.38 -10.36 22.13
C ASN A 73 -7.78 -9.19 22.93
N PHE A 74 -8.29 -7.97 22.77
CA PHE A 74 -7.82 -6.75 23.43
C PHE A 74 -8.98 -6.06 24.17
N PRO A 75 -9.33 -6.52 25.38
CA PRO A 75 -10.52 -6.03 26.10
C PRO A 75 -10.53 -4.51 26.32
N GLU A 76 -9.38 -3.90 26.60
CA GLU A 76 -9.25 -2.45 26.77
C GLU A 76 -9.56 -1.68 25.48
N LEU A 77 -9.12 -2.21 24.34
CA LEU A 77 -9.38 -1.62 23.03
C LEU A 77 -10.85 -1.76 22.64
N LEU A 78 -11.45 -2.91 22.92
CA LEU A 78 -12.88 -3.13 22.74
C LEU A 78 -13.71 -2.20 23.63
N GLU A 79 -13.33 -2.02 24.89
CA GLU A 79 -13.99 -1.09 25.82
C GLU A 79 -13.93 0.35 25.28
N LEU A 80 -12.75 0.81 24.85
CA LEU A 80 -12.56 2.15 24.29
C LEU A 80 -13.40 2.34 23.02
N LEU A 81 -13.40 1.36 22.13
CA LEU A 81 -14.16 1.37 20.89
C LEU A 81 -15.67 1.50 21.16
N LEU A 82 -16.19 0.69 22.08
CA LEU A 82 -17.60 0.72 22.47
C LEU A 82 -17.96 2.02 23.21
N GLU A 83 -17.07 2.54 24.06
CA GLU A 83 -17.26 3.83 24.74
C GLU A 83 -17.41 4.98 23.73
N ILE A 84 -16.52 5.06 22.74
CA ILE A 84 -16.53 6.09 21.71
C ILE A 84 -17.77 5.93 20.81
N GLY A 85 -18.06 4.71 20.36
CA GLY A 85 -19.26 4.42 19.57
C GLY A 85 -20.55 4.75 20.31
N ARG A 86 -20.58 4.50 21.63
CA ARG A 86 -21.67 4.89 22.53
C ARG A 86 -21.88 6.39 22.56
N GLU A 87 -20.83 7.12 22.91
CA GLU A 87 -20.88 8.58 23.10
C GLU A 87 -21.26 9.29 21.80
N LEU A 88 -20.68 8.85 20.69
CA LEU A 88 -21.02 9.34 19.36
C LEU A 88 -22.46 9.03 19.00
N GLY A 89 -22.88 7.78 19.18
CA GLY A 89 -24.24 7.36 18.89
C GLY A 89 -25.25 8.15 19.71
N GLU A 90 -25.03 8.35 21.02
CA GLU A 90 -25.83 9.16 21.94
C GLU A 90 -26.00 10.60 21.44
N LYS A 91 -24.92 11.25 21.04
CA LYS A 91 -24.96 12.61 20.48
C LYS A 91 -25.64 12.63 19.10
N SER A 92 -25.33 11.67 18.23
CA SER A 92 -25.88 11.55 16.88
C SER A 92 -25.71 10.13 16.36
N ILE A 93 -26.83 9.45 16.06
CA ILE A 93 -26.84 8.10 15.48
C ILE A 93 -25.97 8.04 14.21
N PHE A 94 -26.03 9.09 13.38
CA PHE A 94 -25.23 9.20 12.17
C PHE A 94 -23.72 9.24 12.45
N CYS A 95 -23.29 9.91 13.52
CA CYS A 95 -21.88 9.94 13.90
C CYS A 95 -21.41 8.57 14.41
N GLY A 96 -22.24 7.86 15.17
CA GLY A 96 -21.96 6.48 15.61
C GLY A 96 -21.78 5.53 14.43
N ILE A 97 -22.66 5.60 13.43
CA ILE A 97 -22.53 4.82 12.18
C ILE A 97 -21.25 5.21 11.43
N SER A 98 -21.00 6.52 11.27
CA SER A 98 -19.84 7.02 10.52
C SER A 98 -18.50 6.59 11.13
N LEU A 99 -18.41 6.48 12.47
CA LEU A 99 -17.25 5.92 13.15
C LEU A 99 -16.96 4.50 12.64
N PHE A 100 -17.90 3.57 12.83
CA PHE A 100 -17.68 2.15 12.49
C PHE A 100 -17.49 1.94 10.99
N SER A 101 -18.09 2.79 10.16
CA SER A 101 -17.82 2.81 8.72
C SER A 101 -16.36 3.20 8.42
N ALA A 102 -15.84 4.27 9.03
CA ALA A 102 -14.46 4.71 8.86
C ALA A 102 -13.44 3.70 9.39
N LEU A 103 -13.75 3.01 10.50
CA LEU A 103 -12.87 2.01 11.12
C LEU A 103 -12.60 0.78 10.22
N LYS A 104 -13.49 0.47 9.28
CA LYS A 104 -13.29 -0.61 8.29
C LYS A 104 -12.08 -0.35 7.40
N GLU A 105 -11.76 0.92 7.17
CA GLU A 105 -10.69 1.36 6.28
C GLU A 105 -9.33 1.48 6.98
N ILE A 106 -9.28 1.33 8.30
CA ILE A 106 -8.04 1.42 9.08
C ILE A 106 -7.24 0.13 8.92
N GLU A 107 -5.92 0.23 9.06
CA GLU A 107 -5.02 -0.92 9.09
C GLU A 107 -5.47 -1.99 10.11
N ASP A 108 -5.21 -3.26 9.79
CA ASP A 108 -5.49 -4.42 10.64
C ASP A 108 -4.45 -4.59 11.76
N SER A 109 -4.18 -3.53 12.51
CA SER A 109 -3.27 -3.55 13.67
C SER A 109 -3.94 -3.02 14.95
N PRO A 110 -3.73 -3.65 16.12
CA PRO A 110 -4.16 -3.15 17.42
C PRO A 110 -3.67 -1.72 17.70
N GLU A 111 -2.40 -1.45 17.40
CA GLU A 111 -1.76 -0.17 17.64
C GLU A 111 -2.37 0.94 16.75
N GLY A 112 -2.58 0.64 15.47
CA GLY A 112 -3.20 1.56 14.52
C GLY A 112 -4.63 1.91 14.92
N LEU A 113 -5.44 0.91 15.29
CA LEU A 113 -6.80 1.14 15.76
C LEU A 113 -6.83 1.94 17.08
N HIS A 114 -5.95 1.62 18.03
CA HIS A 114 -5.88 2.31 19.30
C HIS A 114 -5.50 3.79 19.13
N GLU A 115 -4.49 4.09 18.32
CA GLU A 115 -4.08 5.47 18.07
C GLU A 115 -5.18 6.26 17.33
N PHE A 116 -5.86 5.64 16.36
CA PHE A 116 -7.00 6.27 15.70
C PHE A 116 -8.10 6.61 16.71
N LEU A 117 -8.49 5.69 17.59
CA LEU A 117 -9.52 5.93 18.59
C LEU A 117 -9.12 7.03 19.59
N ARG A 118 -7.82 7.14 19.93
CA ARG A 118 -7.30 8.26 20.73
C ARG A 118 -7.47 9.60 20.03
N LEU A 119 -7.17 9.67 18.74
CA LEU A 119 -7.35 10.88 17.94
C LEU A 119 -8.83 11.26 17.85
N VAL A 120 -9.72 10.28 17.63
CA VAL A 120 -11.17 10.51 17.66
C VAL A 120 -11.60 11.08 19.01
N LYS A 121 -11.16 10.49 20.12
CA LYS A 121 -11.49 10.99 21.46
C LYS A 121 -11.02 12.44 21.66
N LYS A 122 -9.82 12.78 21.18
CA LYS A 122 -9.29 14.17 21.18
C LYS A 122 -10.18 15.11 20.37
N ILE A 123 -10.66 14.71 19.19
CA ILE A 123 -11.57 15.53 18.39
C ILE A 123 -12.94 15.67 19.07
N LEU A 124 -13.44 14.59 19.70
CA LEU A 124 -14.72 14.58 20.41
C LEU A 124 -14.76 15.53 21.61
N THR A 125 -13.63 15.74 22.28
CA THR A 125 -13.55 16.75 23.34
C THR A 125 -13.67 18.18 22.82
N VAL A 126 -13.45 18.39 21.52
CA VAL A 126 -13.60 19.69 20.86
C VAL A 126 -15.01 19.87 20.34
N ASP A 127 -15.46 18.99 19.43
CA ASP A 127 -16.78 19.07 18.81
C ASP A 127 -17.18 17.74 18.12
N VAL A 128 -18.46 17.35 18.24
CA VAL A 128 -18.98 16.09 17.70
C VAL A 128 -19.09 16.08 16.17
N PHE A 129 -19.46 17.22 15.57
CA PHE A 129 -19.55 17.36 14.12
C PHE A 129 -18.17 17.44 13.49
N LEU A 130 -17.17 17.92 14.24
CA LEU A 130 -15.78 17.90 13.80
C LEU A 130 -15.24 16.47 13.66
N ALA A 131 -15.58 15.59 14.61
CA ALA A 131 -15.27 14.16 14.51
C ALA A 131 -15.97 13.52 13.31
N LEU A 132 -17.23 13.91 13.04
CA LEU A 132 -17.96 13.45 11.87
C LEU A 132 -17.29 13.88 10.56
N SER A 133 -16.88 15.15 10.46
CA SER A 133 -16.13 15.68 9.33
C SER A 133 -14.83 14.88 9.11
N PHE A 134 -14.12 14.56 10.19
CA PHE A 134 -12.91 13.73 10.11
C PHE A 134 -13.21 12.32 9.57
N PHE A 135 -14.29 11.67 10.00
CA PHE A 135 -14.68 10.37 9.45
C PHE A 135 -14.99 10.42 7.95
N ARG A 136 -15.68 11.48 7.51
CA ARG A 136 -16.01 11.67 6.09
C ARG A 136 -14.76 11.89 5.22
N GLY A 137 -13.78 12.63 5.73
CA GLY A 137 -12.52 12.85 5.02
C GLY A 137 -11.49 11.72 5.17
N TRP A 138 -11.70 10.77 6.07
CA TRP A 138 -10.73 9.70 6.39
C TRP A 138 -10.26 8.94 5.15
N LYS A 139 -11.19 8.56 4.27
CA LYS A 139 -10.87 7.82 3.03
C LYS A 139 -9.88 8.59 2.15
N ASN A 140 -10.02 9.91 2.07
CA ASN A 140 -9.12 10.76 1.29
C ASN A 140 -7.79 10.95 2.02
N LEU A 141 -7.83 11.21 3.32
CA LEU A 141 -6.64 11.41 4.16
C LEU A 141 -5.74 10.16 4.19
N LYS A 142 -6.33 8.96 4.22
CA LYS A 142 -5.61 7.67 4.17
C LYS A 142 -4.64 7.55 2.99
N ASN A 143 -4.92 8.23 1.87
CA ASN A 143 -4.03 8.21 0.70
C ASN A 143 -2.74 9.02 0.89
N TYR A 144 -2.64 9.81 1.96
CA TYR A 144 -1.51 10.69 2.26
C TYR A 144 -0.79 10.32 3.56
N VAL A 145 -1.49 9.66 4.47
CA VAL A 145 -0.97 9.35 5.80
C VAL A 145 -0.08 8.13 5.74
N ASP A 146 1.15 8.33 6.17
CA ASP A 146 2.17 7.29 6.20
C ASP A 146 2.42 6.67 7.56
N SER A 147 2.03 7.37 8.61
CA SER A 147 2.28 6.97 9.99
C SER A 147 1.18 7.54 10.91
N PRO A 148 0.98 6.96 12.11
CA PRO A 148 0.06 7.53 13.08
C PRO A 148 0.45 8.96 13.51
N ASP A 149 1.74 9.30 13.52
CA ASP A 149 2.24 10.65 13.82
C ASP A 149 1.81 11.68 12.76
N THR A 150 1.80 11.29 11.49
CA THR A 150 1.28 12.10 10.38
C THR A 150 -0.21 12.43 10.60
N VAL A 151 -1.04 11.45 11.02
CA VAL A 151 -2.45 11.71 11.36
C VAL A 151 -2.55 12.68 12.53
N ARG A 152 -1.76 12.46 13.58
CA ARG A 152 -1.79 13.29 14.78
C ARG A 152 -1.50 14.76 14.46
N LYS A 153 -0.45 15.03 13.69
CA LYS A 153 -0.09 16.38 13.23
C LYS A 153 -1.18 16.99 12.34
N PHE A 154 -1.79 16.20 11.47
CA PHE A 154 -2.92 16.64 10.64
C PHE A 154 -4.13 17.04 11.50
N VAL A 155 -4.47 16.23 12.51
CA VAL A 155 -5.56 16.51 13.46
C VAL A 155 -5.27 17.78 14.26
N GLU A 156 -4.03 17.99 14.70
CA GLU A 156 -3.63 19.20 15.42
C GLU A 156 -3.78 20.46 14.58
N GLU A 157 -3.37 20.44 13.31
CA GLU A 157 -3.59 21.56 12.39
C GLU A 157 -5.09 21.79 12.13
N GLY A 158 -5.88 20.73 11.95
CA GLY A 158 -7.32 20.84 11.79
C GLY A 158 -8.02 21.46 13.00
N ILE A 159 -7.62 21.10 14.21
CA ILE A 159 -8.13 21.72 15.45
C ILE A 159 -7.74 23.20 15.52
N LYS A 160 -6.52 23.58 15.17
CA LYS A 160 -6.09 24.99 15.12
C LYS A 160 -6.93 25.82 14.13
N ILE A 161 -7.19 25.26 12.95
CA ILE A 161 -8.05 25.87 11.94
C ILE A 161 -9.48 26.03 12.50
N TYR A 162 -10.02 24.99 13.12
CA TYR A 162 -11.35 25.00 13.73
C TYR A 162 -11.49 26.09 14.80
N SER A 163 -10.48 26.24 15.67
CA SER A 163 -10.46 27.27 16.71
C SER A 163 -10.49 28.70 16.15
N SER A 164 -9.98 28.90 14.93
CA SER A 164 -10.02 30.20 14.24
C SER A 164 -11.36 30.40 13.53
N ARG A 165 -11.83 29.39 12.79
CA ARG A 165 -13.12 29.41 12.09
C ARG A 165 -13.70 27.99 11.99
N LYS A 166 -14.86 27.78 12.63
CA LYS A 166 -15.50 26.46 12.74
C LYS A 166 -15.76 25.79 11.38
N GLU A 167 -16.38 26.53 10.45
CA GLU A 167 -16.69 26.06 9.09
C GLU A 167 -15.44 25.55 8.36
N SER A 168 -14.35 26.32 8.43
CA SER A 168 -13.08 25.93 7.82
C SER A 168 -12.48 24.67 8.44
N GLY A 169 -12.70 24.45 9.74
CA GLY A 169 -12.30 23.20 10.40
C GLY A 169 -13.07 22.00 9.88
N TYR A 170 -14.38 22.12 9.69
CA TYR A 170 -15.20 21.06 9.08
C TYR A 170 -14.74 20.75 7.66
N ASP A 171 -14.60 21.77 6.80
CA ASP A 171 -14.17 21.57 5.41
C ASP A 171 -12.74 21.02 5.31
N PHE A 172 -11.86 21.41 6.23
CA PHE A 172 -10.50 20.85 6.33
C PHE A 172 -10.55 19.35 6.64
N PHE A 173 -11.30 18.94 7.67
CA PHE A 173 -11.40 17.54 8.06
C PHE A 173 -12.17 16.67 7.07
N GLU A 174 -13.15 17.23 6.34
CA GLU A 174 -13.82 16.53 5.22
C GLU A 174 -12.93 16.45 3.96
N PHE A 175 -11.72 17.02 4.00
CA PHE A 175 -10.79 17.06 2.88
C PHE A 175 -11.34 17.81 1.65
N LYS A 176 -12.16 18.86 1.89
CA LYS A 176 -12.78 19.70 0.85
C LYS A 176 -11.95 20.91 0.45
N THR A 177 -10.83 21.15 1.12
CA THR A 177 -9.99 22.34 0.90
C THR A 177 -8.64 21.94 0.34
N GLU A 178 -8.08 22.76 -0.55
CA GLU A 178 -6.69 22.60 -0.99
C GLU A 178 -5.70 22.66 0.18
N LYS A 179 -6.03 23.39 1.25
CA LYS A 179 -5.17 23.47 2.45
C LYS A 179 -5.05 22.10 3.11
N ALA A 180 -6.13 21.33 3.21
CA ALA A 180 -6.09 19.97 3.76
C ALA A 180 -5.15 19.07 2.95
N GLU A 181 -5.28 19.11 1.62
CA GLU A 181 -4.42 18.33 0.73
C GLU A 181 -2.95 18.75 0.85
N LYS A 182 -2.66 20.05 0.82
CA LYS A 182 -1.29 20.58 0.97
C LYS A 182 -0.68 20.18 2.32
N VAL A 183 -1.43 20.28 3.41
CA VAL A 183 -0.96 19.86 4.74
C VAL A 183 -0.71 18.35 4.77
N ALA A 184 -1.61 17.54 4.22
CA ALA A 184 -1.44 16.09 4.18
C ALA A 184 -0.22 15.67 3.34
N LYS A 185 -0.04 16.26 2.15
CA LYS A 185 1.15 16.05 1.29
C LYS A 185 2.45 16.45 1.99
N ASN A 186 2.46 17.58 2.71
CA ASN A 186 3.65 18.06 3.44
C ASN A 186 4.02 17.22 4.67
N LEU A 187 3.03 16.57 5.30
CA LEU A 187 3.26 15.69 6.45
C LEU A 187 3.58 14.24 6.03
N SER A 188 3.38 13.92 4.75
CA SER A 188 3.65 12.61 4.17
C SER A 188 5.15 12.44 3.89
N SER A 189 5.65 11.21 4.07
CA SER A 189 6.95 10.83 3.52
C SER A 189 6.85 10.51 2.02
N SER A 190 5.64 10.30 1.52
CA SER A 190 5.40 9.95 0.12
C SER A 190 5.74 11.11 -0.82
N CYS A 191 6.28 10.76 -1.98
CA CYS A 191 6.40 11.67 -3.11
C CYS A 191 5.26 11.39 -4.08
N PHE A 192 4.65 12.42 -4.66
CA PHE A 192 3.60 12.27 -5.67
C PHE A 192 4.19 12.41 -7.07
N LEU A 193 3.64 11.66 -8.03
CA LEU A 193 4.09 11.72 -9.42
C LEU A 193 3.93 13.12 -10.00
N GLU A 194 2.82 13.79 -9.70
CA GLU A 194 2.49 15.16 -10.13
C GLU A 194 3.61 16.17 -9.80
N ASP A 195 4.27 16.01 -8.64
CA ASP A 195 5.33 16.91 -8.17
C ASP A 195 6.67 16.70 -8.91
N VAL A 196 6.84 15.55 -9.57
CA VAL A 196 8.13 15.13 -10.16
C VAL A 196 8.05 14.85 -11.66
N GLU A 197 6.86 14.70 -12.23
CA GLU A 197 6.64 14.30 -13.62
C GLU A 197 7.43 15.17 -14.59
N GLY A 198 7.35 16.49 -14.44
CA GLY A 198 8.07 17.44 -15.30
C GLY A 198 9.59 17.29 -15.24
N VAL A 199 10.14 16.94 -14.06
CA VAL A 199 11.58 16.69 -13.90
C VAL A 199 11.95 15.35 -14.54
N VAL A 200 11.17 14.30 -14.25
CA VAL A 200 11.38 12.95 -14.81
C VAL A 200 11.36 13.01 -16.34
N ARG A 201 10.39 13.70 -16.94
CA ARG A 201 10.27 13.86 -18.40
C ARG A 201 11.49 14.53 -19.02
N LYS A 202 11.98 15.63 -18.41
CA LYS A 202 13.18 16.34 -18.87
C LYS A 202 14.43 15.48 -18.78
N VAL A 203 14.63 14.79 -17.66
CA VAL A 203 15.77 13.88 -17.46
C VAL A 203 15.70 12.73 -18.47
N PHE A 204 14.52 12.14 -18.65
CA PHE A 204 14.30 11.06 -19.60
C PHE A 204 14.68 11.46 -21.02
N LYS A 205 14.18 12.62 -21.48
CA LYS A 205 14.49 13.15 -22.81
C LYS A 205 15.98 13.42 -22.98
N ALA A 206 16.61 14.04 -21.97
CA ALA A 206 18.04 14.35 -22.01
C ALA A 206 18.92 13.09 -22.15
N LEU A 207 18.53 11.99 -21.50
CA LEU A 207 19.33 10.76 -21.46
C LEU A 207 19.03 9.79 -22.61
N SER A 208 17.76 9.68 -23.03
CA SER A 208 17.34 8.76 -24.09
C SER A 208 17.32 9.41 -25.48
N GLY A 209 17.28 10.74 -25.56
CA GLY A 209 17.04 11.49 -26.80
C GLY A 209 15.59 11.40 -27.32
N LYS A 210 14.68 10.73 -26.59
CA LYS A 210 13.28 10.54 -26.99
C LYS A 210 12.33 11.26 -26.05
N GLU A 211 11.24 11.78 -26.61
CA GLU A 211 10.07 12.17 -25.83
C GLU A 211 9.36 10.93 -25.30
N ILE A 212 8.82 11.03 -24.09
CA ILE A 212 8.03 9.96 -23.48
C ILE A 212 6.81 10.56 -22.80
N GLU A 213 5.68 9.85 -22.87
CA GLU A 213 4.53 10.14 -22.03
C GLU A 213 4.75 9.54 -20.63
N ILE A 214 4.35 10.24 -19.57
CA ILE A 214 4.38 9.70 -18.22
C ILE A 214 2.94 9.53 -17.77
N LYS A 215 2.59 8.34 -17.31
CA LYS A 215 1.25 8.01 -16.83
C LYS A 215 1.32 7.30 -15.49
N ASN A 216 0.19 7.32 -14.79
CA ASN A 216 0.02 6.53 -13.59
C ASN A 216 -0.12 5.04 -13.97
N ILE A 217 0.68 4.16 -13.37
CA ILE A 217 0.58 2.71 -13.57
C ILE A 217 -0.79 2.15 -13.20
N GLU A 218 -1.48 2.75 -12.23
CA GLU A 218 -2.82 2.32 -11.83
C GLU A 218 -3.86 2.48 -12.95
N SER A 219 -3.56 3.23 -14.03
CA SER A 219 -4.44 3.34 -15.20
C SER A 219 -4.41 2.12 -16.13
N ILE A 220 -3.46 1.18 -15.97
CA ILE A 220 -3.32 -0.01 -16.83
C ILE A 220 -4.32 -1.13 -16.46
N GLY A 221 -4.94 -1.04 -15.28
CA GLY A 221 -5.83 -2.07 -14.74
C GLY A 221 -5.12 -2.99 -13.73
N SER A 222 -5.84 -3.40 -12.69
CA SER A 222 -5.31 -4.13 -11.53
C SER A 222 -4.66 -5.47 -11.90
N ASP A 223 -5.22 -6.17 -12.88
CA ASP A 223 -4.85 -7.57 -13.17
C ASP A 223 -3.44 -7.67 -13.75
N PHE A 224 -3.02 -6.68 -14.53
CA PHE A 224 -1.68 -6.64 -15.11
C PHE A 224 -0.60 -6.29 -14.06
N ILE A 225 -0.92 -5.40 -13.12
CA ILE A 225 -0.02 -4.96 -12.05
C ILE A 225 0.20 -6.09 -11.04
N LEU A 226 -0.88 -6.78 -10.66
CA LEU A 226 -0.85 -7.89 -9.69
C LEU A 226 -0.02 -9.07 -10.21
N GLN A 227 -0.06 -9.37 -11.51
CA GLN A 227 0.68 -10.49 -12.09
C GLN A 227 2.19 -10.23 -12.17
N ARG A 228 2.63 -8.97 -12.35
CA ARG A 228 4.05 -8.65 -12.53
C ARG A 228 4.75 -8.13 -11.28
N ASN A 229 4.01 -7.71 -10.26
CA ASN A 229 4.56 -7.09 -9.05
C ASN A 229 5.58 -5.97 -9.37
N SER A 230 5.43 -5.31 -10.53
CA SER A 230 6.35 -4.27 -10.99
C SER A 230 5.77 -2.92 -10.65
N LYS A 231 6.58 -2.07 -10.01
CA LYS A 231 6.21 -0.68 -9.68
C LYS A 231 6.42 0.27 -10.86
N VAL A 232 7.07 -0.18 -11.94
CA VAL A 232 7.36 0.62 -13.13
C VAL A 232 7.14 -0.21 -14.39
N LEU A 233 6.58 0.41 -15.42
CA LEU A 233 6.42 -0.21 -16.73
C LEU A 233 6.77 0.80 -17.83
N ILE A 234 7.46 0.33 -18.86
CA ILE A 234 7.61 1.10 -20.11
C ILE A 234 6.91 0.32 -21.21
N PHE A 235 5.99 0.98 -21.90
CA PHE A 235 5.21 0.39 -22.97
C PHE A 235 4.83 1.46 -23.99
N LEU A 236 5.08 1.21 -25.29
CA LEU A 236 4.70 2.07 -26.42
C LEU A 236 4.95 3.58 -26.16
N ASN A 237 6.18 3.97 -25.83
CA ASN A 237 6.56 5.36 -25.51
C ASN A 237 5.82 5.99 -24.32
N THR A 238 5.32 5.17 -23.40
CA THR A 238 4.79 5.62 -22.13
C THR A 238 5.56 4.99 -20.97
N LEU A 239 6.03 5.81 -20.04
CA LEU A 239 6.58 5.41 -18.77
C LEU A 239 5.48 5.48 -17.71
N TYR A 240 5.05 4.33 -17.25
CA TYR A 240 4.07 4.19 -16.19
C TYR A 240 4.76 4.09 -14.85
N LEU A 241 4.43 5.02 -13.96
CA LEU A 241 4.96 5.14 -12.60
C LEU A 241 3.82 5.13 -11.59
N PRO A 242 4.07 4.78 -10.32
CA PRO A 242 3.04 4.84 -9.28
C PRO A 242 2.54 6.28 -9.10
N SER A 243 1.25 6.48 -8.79
CA SER A 243 0.74 7.84 -8.47
C SER A 243 1.46 8.48 -7.30
N HIS A 244 1.85 7.66 -6.33
CA HIS A 244 2.62 8.06 -5.16
C HIS A 244 3.63 6.95 -4.81
N LEU A 245 4.78 7.37 -4.30
CA LEU A 245 5.86 6.46 -3.97
C LEU A 245 6.31 6.69 -2.54
N LYS A 246 6.35 5.59 -1.79
CA LYS A 246 6.81 5.50 -0.42
C LYS A 246 7.79 4.34 -0.27
N PHE A 247 9.03 4.57 -0.66
CA PHE A 247 10.09 3.58 -0.53
C PHE A 247 11.04 3.91 0.63
N PHE A 248 11.28 5.19 0.88
CA PHE A 248 12.02 5.71 2.01
C PHE A 248 11.09 6.43 2.99
N GLU A 249 11.53 6.61 4.23
CA GLU A 249 10.84 7.46 5.23
C GLU A 249 11.05 8.97 4.96
N ASP A 250 11.94 9.30 4.02
CA ASP A 250 12.28 10.66 3.63
C ASP A 250 11.71 10.98 2.23
N GLN A 251 10.94 12.07 2.16
CA GLN A 251 10.29 12.52 0.93
C GLN A 251 11.28 12.94 -0.17
N LEU A 252 12.42 13.55 0.18
CA LEU A 252 13.45 13.92 -0.78
C LEU A 252 14.13 12.69 -1.36
N LEU A 253 14.33 11.62 -0.57
CA LEU A 253 14.82 10.34 -1.07
C LEU A 253 13.79 9.67 -1.99
N ASN A 254 12.50 9.72 -1.65
CA ASN A 254 11.43 9.23 -2.54
C ASN A 254 11.37 10.01 -3.86
N ARG A 255 11.56 11.33 -3.83
CA ARG A 255 11.70 12.17 -5.02
C ARG A 255 12.90 11.76 -5.88
N LYS A 256 14.06 11.54 -5.25
CA LYS A 256 15.25 11.01 -5.97
C LYS A 256 14.97 9.63 -6.56
N PHE A 257 14.17 8.81 -5.87
CA PHE A 257 13.80 7.49 -6.38
C PHE A 257 12.94 7.57 -7.63
N TYR A 258 11.93 8.44 -7.70
CA TYR A 258 11.20 8.68 -8.96
C TYR A 258 12.13 9.08 -10.11
N ILE A 259 13.08 9.98 -9.85
CA ILE A 259 14.05 10.40 -10.87
C ILE A 259 14.90 9.19 -11.30
N LEU A 260 15.35 8.37 -10.37
CA LEU A 260 16.09 7.13 -10.68
C LEU A 260 15.25 6.17 -11.54
N LEU A 261 13.95 6.02 -11.28
CA LEU A 261 13.07 5.20 -12.12
C LEU A 261 13.01 5.74 -13.56
N GLY A 262 12.93 7.06 -13.71
CA GLY A 262 13.02 7.74 -15.01
C GLY A 262 14.36 7.51 -15.72
N ILE A 263 15.47 7.63 -14.98
CA ILE A 263 16.82 7.37 -15.48
C ILE A 263 16.95 5.92 -15.94
N THR A 264 16.54 4.96 -15.12
CA THR A 264 16.56 3.53 -15.47
C THR A 264 15.74 3.29 -16.73
N GLY A 265 14.56 3.90 -16.83
CA GLY A 265 13.73 3.82 -18.02
C GLY A 265 14.39 4.40 -19.27
N ALA A 266 15.06 5.54 -19.14
CA ALA A 266 15.83 6.13 -20.24
C ALA A 266 16.99 5.23 -20.64
N GLY A 267 17.64 4.57 -19.68
CA GLY A 267 18.67 3.55 -19.91
C GLY A 267 18.15 2.36 -20.70
N MET A 268 16.97 1.85 -20.33
CA MET A 268 16.31 0.75 -21.05
C MET A 268 16.14 1.08 -22.55
N ILE A 269 15.71 2.31 -22.86
CA ILE A 269 15.60 2.76 -24.27
C ILE A 269 16.98 2.98 -24.90
N ARG A 270 17.87 3.72 -24.22
CA ARG A 270 19.17 4.13 -24.75
C ARG A 270 20.06 2.93 -25.09
N PHE A 271 20.01 1.89 -24.26
CA PHE A 271 20.79 0.66 -24.39
C PHE A 271 20.01 -0.48 -25.05
N ARG A 272 18.89 -0.17 -25.72
CA ARG A 272 18.10 -1.10 -26.54
C ARG A 272 17.72 -2.37 -25.77
N SER A 273 17.21 -2.21 -24.56
CA SER A 273 16.75 -3.33 -23.73
C SER A 273 15.35 -3.77 -24.13
N PHE A 274 14.95 -4.95 -23.67
CA PHE A 274 13.71 -5.63 -24.02
C PHE A 274 12.39 -4.83 -23.88
N PRO A 275 12.24 -3.82 -22.99
CA PRO A 275 11.07 -2.93 -23.01
C PRO A 275 10.93 -2.11 -24.30
N SER A 276 11.94 -2.12 -25.18
CA SER A 276 11.91 -1.53 -26.52
C SER A 276 11.62 -2.55 -27.64
N ILE A 277 11.13 -3.76 -27.34
CA ILE A 277 10.61 -4.65 -28.38
C ILE A 277 9.42 -3.96 -29.05
N GLU A 278 9.46 -3.89 -30.38
CA GLU A 278 8.51 -3.12 -31.19
C GLU A 278 7.14 -3.82 -31.32
N SER A 279 7.01 -5.11 -30.94
CA SER A 279 5.74 -5.86 -30.96
C SER A 279 5.54 -6.83 -29.77
N ILE A 280 4.27 -7.02 -29.37
CA ILE A 280 3.87 -8.01 -28.33
C ILE A 280 4.04 -9.43 -28.87
N GLU A 281 4.06 -9.60 -30.18
CA GLU A 281 4.16 -10.86 -30.92
C GLU A 281 5.56 -11.47 -30.80
N GLU A 282 6.63 -10.68 -30.97
CA GLU A 282 8.01 -11.12 -30.73
C GLU A 282 8.25 -11.54 -29.27
N LEU A 283 7.61 -10.81 -28.35
CA LEU A 283 7.60 -11.16 -26.95
C LEU A 283 6.87 -12.50 -26.73
N ARG A 284 5.70 -12.72 -27.33
CA ARG A 284 4.93 -13.97 -27.22
C ARG A 284 5.70 -15.19 -27.74
N GLU A 285 6.46 -15.07 -28.81
CA GLU A 285 7.31 -16.16 -29.31
C GLU A 285 8.44 -16.52 -28.33
N LEU A 286 9.02 -15.51 -27.66
CA LEU A 286 10.00 -15.71 -26.58
C LEU A 286 9.37 -16.25 -25.29
N LEU A 287 8.11 -15.86 -25.00
CA LEU A 287 7.32 -16.25 -23.83
C LEU A 287 6.69 -17.65 -23.94
N ASN A 288 6.56 -18.23 -25.13
CA ASN A 288 6.09 -19.62 -25.31
C ASN A 288 7.12 -20.67 -24.84
N LYS A 289 8.23 -20.22 -24.23
CA LYS A 289 9.23 -21.06 -23.58
C LYS A 289 9.18 -20.87 -22.06
N ASP A 290 9.62 -21.90 -21.34
CA ASP A 290 9.70 -22.02 -19.88
C ASP A 290 9.79 -20.67 -19.13
N SER A 291 8.84 -20.42 -18.23
CA SER A 291 8.77 -19.23 -17.37
C SER A 291 10.08 -18.91 -16.62
N LEU A 292 10.89 -19.93 -16.31
CA LEU A 292 12.19 -19.76 -15.66
C LEU A 292 13.20 -19.10 -16.61
N PHE A 293 13.20 -19.50 -17.88
CA PHE A 293 14.07 -18.93 -18.91
C PHE A 293 13.79 -17.45 -19.13
N LEU A 294 12.50 -17.08 -19.20
CA LEU A 294 12.09 -15.69 -19.32
C LEU A 294 12.59 -14.86 -18.14
N ASN A 295 12.37 -15.33 -16.91
CA ASN A 295 12.76 -14.61 -15.71
C ASN A 295 14.28 -14.41 -15.66
N LEU A 296 15.07 -15.44 -16.00
CA LEU A 296 16.52 -15.34 -16.09
C LEU A 296 16.95 -14.34 -17.16
N PHE A 297 16.36 -14.41 -18.35
CA PHE A 297 16.66 -13.47 -19.44
C PHE A 297 16.38 -12.02 -19.04
N LEU A 298 15.20 -11.75 -18.45
CA LEU A 298 14.84 -10.42 -17.96
C LEU A 298 15.84 -9.93 -16.92
N LEU A 299 16.23 -10.79 -15.97
CA LEU A 299 17.22 -10.45 -14.94
C LEU A 299 18.57 -10.07 -15.57
N LEU A 300 19.05 -10.84 -16.56
CA LEU A 300 20.29 -10.53 -17.27
C LEU A 300 20.21 -9.21 -18.04
N GLU A 301 19.07 -8.91 -18.66
CA GLU A 301 18.84 -7.62 -19.31
C GLU A 301 18.85 -6.45 -18.33
N TYR A 302 18.22 -6.59 -17.16
CA TYR A 302 18.27 -5.59 -16.11
C TYR A 302 19.71 -5.36 -15.63
N VAL A 303 20.49 -6.42 -15.39
CA VAL A 303 21.90 -6.32 -14.99
C VAL A 303 22.73 -5.62 -16.07
N ARG A 304 22.55 -5.99 -17.35
CA ARG A 304 23.24 -5.35 -18.48
C ARG A 304 22.96 -3.85 -18.53
N VAL A 305 21.70 -3.44 -18.37
CA VAL A 305 21.32 -2.03 -18.36
C VAL A 305 21.91 -1.31 -17.15
N ILE A 306 21.81 -1.88 -15.95
CA ILE A 306 22.39 -1.30 -14.73
C ILE A 306 23.90 -1.11 -14.85
N GLU A 307 24.62 -2.09 -15.39
CA GLU A 307 26.06 -1.96 -15.63
C GLU A 307 26.39 -0.89 -16.68
N SER A 308 25.55 -0.75 -17.70
CA SER A 308 25.69 0.34 -18.70
C SER A 308 25.45 1.72 -18.06
N LEU A 309 24.43 1.84 -17.21
CA LEU A 309 24.16 3.04 -16.40
C LEU A 309 25.34 3.40 -15.50
N ARG A 310 25.95 2.40 -14.85
CA ARG A 310 27.11 2.58 -13.98
C ARG A 310 28.32 3.15 -14.73
N ARG A 311 28.55 2.69 -15.96
CA ARG A 311 29.67 3.14 -16.80
C ARG A 311 29.47 4.54 -17.35
N GLU A 312 28.27 4.83 -17.88
CA GLU A 312 28.00 6.10 -18.56
C GLU A 312 27.55 7.20 -17.60
N TRP A 313 26.74 6.89 -16.59
CA TRP A 313 26.09 7.87 -15.70
C TRP A 313 26.51 7.69 -14.25
N LYS A 314 27.82 7.90 -13.99
CA LYS A 314 28.46 7.68 -12.68
C LYS A 314 27.74 8.31 -11.48
N GLY A 315 27.10 9.46 -11.66
CA GLY A 315 26.36 10.16 -10.60
C GLY A 315 25.14 9.41 -10.06
N VAL A 316 24.64 8.42 -10.82
CA VAL A 316 23.44 7.63 -10.48
C VAL A 316 23.77 6.47 -9.54
N TRP A 317 25.00 5.95 -9.63
CA TRP A 317 25.39 4.69 -9.00
C TRP A 317 25.22 4.69 -7.48
N ASN A 318 25.71 5.73 -6.80
CA ASN A 318 25.66 5.81 -5.33
C ASN A 318 24.23 5.73 -4.77
N PHE A 319 23.23 6.21 -5.54
CA PHE A 319 21.84 6.15 -5.13
C PHE A 319 21.16 4.86 -5.59
N LEU A 320 21.49 4.37 -6.78
CA LEU A 320 21.04 3.06 -7.26
C LEU A 320 21.47 1.92 -6.33
N GLU A 321 22.73 1.93 -5.88
CA GLU A 321 23.25 0.96 -4.92
C GLU A 321 22.46 0.97 -3.61
N LYS A 322 22.12 2.15 -3.08
CA LYS A 322 21.28 2.28 -1.88
C LYS A 322 19.89 1.68 -2.09
N VAL A 323 19.27 1.92 -3.24
CA VAL A 323 17.95 1.36 -3.58
C VAL A 323 18.02 -0.16 -3.67
N ILE A 324 19.04 -0.70 -4.36
CA ILE A 324 19.27 -2.13 -4.50
C ILE A 324 19.45 -2.77 -3.12
N GLN A 325 20.34 -2.25 -2.29
CA GLN A 325 20.58 -2.77 -0.93
C GLN A 325 19.29 -2.79 -0.10
N LYS A 326 18.48 -1.73 -0.18
CA LYS A 326 17.21 -1.64 0.53
C LYS A 326 16.20 -2.68 0.03
N GLU A 327 15.93 -2.76 -1.27
CA GLU A 327 15.03 -3.77 -1.87
C GLU A 327 15.45 -5.21 -1.45
N PHE A 328 16.76 -5.50 -1.44
CA PHE A 328 17.28 -6.80 -1.00
C PHE A 328 17.15 -7.07 0.50
N SER A 329 17.20 -6.04 1.33
CA SER A 329 17.02 -6.18 2.78
C SER A 329 15.56 -6.44 3.15
N GLU A 330 14.62 -5.84 2.41
CA GLU A 330 13.18 -5.93 2.70
C GLU A 330 12.53 -7.18 2.08
N LYS A 331 12.91 -7.57 0.85
CA LYS A 331 12.24 -8.66 0.12
C LYS A 331 12.93 -10.01 0.19
N PHE A 332 14.25 -10.02 0.42
CA PHE A 332 15.04 -11.25 0.36
C PHE A 332 15.74 -11.50 1.71
N GLN A 333 14.97 -12.03 2.66
CA GLN A 333 15.53 -12.66 3.85
C GLN A 333 16.11 -14.03 3.46
N GLY A 334 17.39 -14.05 3.06
CA GLY A 334 18.19 -15.29 3.00
C GLY A 334 17.95 -16.24 1.81
N GLY A 335 17.73 -15.73 0.59
CA GLY A 335 17.57 -16.57 -0.61
C GLY A 335 18.80 -16.59 -1.53
N PHE A 336 19.15 -17.77 -2.06
CA PHE A 336 20.17 -18.00 -3.10
C PHE A 336 20.19 -16.96 -4.25
N TRP A 337 19.01 -16.50 -4.67
CA TRP A 337 18.87 -15.48 -5.74
C TRP A 337 19.42 -14.10 -5.36
N LYS A 338 19.44 -13.75 -4.07
CA LYS A 338 20.06 -12.51 -3.57
C LYS A 338 21.57 -12.54 -3.77
N GLU A 339 22.20 -13.66 -3.45
CA GLU A 339 23.64 -13.84 -3.59
C GLU A 339 24.03 -13.77 -5.08
N ILE A 340 23.34 -14.51 -5.95
CA ILE A 340 23.57 -14.46 -7.41
C ILE A 340 23.45 -13.04 -7.96
N PHE A 341 22.40 -12.29 -7.64
CA PHE A 341 22.21 -10.96 -8.20
C PHE A 341 23.20 -9.94 -7.64
N VAL A 342 23.52 -10.02 -6.35
CA VAL A 342 24.51 -9.14 -5.71
C VAL A 342 25.90 -9.43 -6.25
N ASP A 343 26.25 -10.70 -6.45
CA ASP A 343 27.53 -11.12 -7.05
C ASP A 343 27.61 -10.67 -8.52
N ALA A 344 26.48 -10.68 -9.25
CA ALA A 344 26.39 -10.13 -10.62
C ALA A 344 26.72 -8.65 -10.72
N LEU A 345 26.43 -7.88 -9.66
CA LEU A 345 26.67 -6.44 -9.60
C LEU A 345 28.03 -6.08 -8.98
N LYS A 346 28.55 -6.94 -8.09
CA LYS A 346 29.82 -6.70 -7.37
C LYS A 346 31.04 -7.16 -8.16
N GLU A 347 30.93 -8.25 -8.90
CA GLU A 347 32.06 -8.74 -9.69
C GLU A 347 32.16 -8.02 -11.04
N ASN A 348 33.40 -7.75 -11.46
CA ASN A 348 33.73 -7.41 -12.83
C ASN A 348 33.05 -8.44 -13.76
N PRO A 349 32.25 -8.05 -14.78
CA PRO A 349 31.33 -8.94 -15.49
C PRO A 349 31.98 -10.02 -16.37
N VAL A 350 33.25 -10.36 -16.12
CA VAL A 350 34.02 -11.28 -16.96
C VAL A 350 34.16 -12.69 -16.36
N PHE A 351 34.07 -12.93 -15.04
CA PHE A 351 34.61 -14.22 -14.52
C PHE A 351 33.76 -15.24 -13.76
N SER A 352 32.76 -14.94 -12.91
CA SER A 352 31.99 -16.04 -12.26
C SER A 352 30.63 -16.30 -12.91
N ILE A 353 29.81 -15.27 -13.08
CA ILE A 353 28.52 -15.38 -13.76
C ILE A 353 28.68 -15.64 -15.25
N SER A 354 29.81 -15.24 -15.86
CA SER A 354 30.10 -15.63 -17.23
C SER A 354 30.30 -17.14 -17.38
N GLN A 355 30.73 -17.88 -16.34
CA GLN A 355 30.86 -19.33 -16.44
C GLN A 355 29.53 -20.04 -16.29
N GLU A 356 28.68 -19.62 -15.36
CA GLU A 356 27.34 -20.19 -15.20
C GLU A 356 26.42 -19.77 -16.36
N ILE A 357 26.50 -18.52 -16.83
CA ILE A 357 25.84 -18.07 -18.07
C ILE A 357 26.46 -18.72 -19.30
N LYS A 358 27.78 -18.96 -19.37
CA LYS A 358 28.39 -19.74 -20.49
C LYS A 358 27.98 -21.19 -20.43
N ARG A 359 27.76 -21.77 -19.25
CA ARG A 359 27.24 -23.13 -19.07
C ARG A 359 25.80 -23.20 -19.57
N ILE A 360 24.94 -22.31 -19.06
CA ILE A 360 23.56 -22.14 -19.51
C ILE A 360 23.52 -21.80 -21.01
N SER A 361 24.42 -20.96 -21.52
CA SER A 361 24.52 -20.61 -22.95
C SER A 361 25.08 -21.75 -23.82
N LYS A 362 25.95 -22.61 -23.30
CA LYS A 362 26.41 -23.84 -23.97
C LYS A 362 25.28 -24.87 -24.02
N GLU A 363 24.51 -24.99 -22.95
CA GLU A 363 23.29 -25.82 -22.90
C GLU A 363 22.23 -25.29 -23.89
N ILE A 364 22.06 -23.96 -23.99
CA ILE A 364 21.18 -23.29 -24.98
C ILE A 364 21.67 -23.48 -26.42
N ASN A 365 22.98 -23.42 -26.68
CA ASN A 365 23.54 -23.64 -28.03
C ASN A 365 23.50 -25.11 -28.43
N SER A 366 23.74 -26.04 -27.49
CA SER A 366 23.51 -27.47 -27.68
C SER A 366 22.04 -27.74 -28.02
N PHE A 367 21.09 -27.08 -27.35
CA PHE A 367 19.66 -27.17 -27.67
C PHE A 367 19.30 -26.56 -29.05
N LYS A 368 19.94 -25.46 -29.46
CA LYS A 368 19.80 -24.90 -30.83
C LYS A 368 20.37 -25.82 -31.91
N GLU A 369 21.46 -26.52 -31.64
CA GLU A 369 22.02 -27.53 -32.54
C GLU A 369 21.15 -28.78 -32.61
N THR A 370 20.59 -29.24 -31.47
CA THR A 370 19.57 -30.31 -31.43
C THR A 370 18.31 -29.95 -32.20
N LEU A 371 17.83 -28.70 -32.10
CA LEU A 371 16.69 -28.21 -32.88
C LEU A 371 17.01 -28.08 -34.38
N ARG A 372 18.22 -27.67 -34.77
CA ARG A 372 18.66 -27.70 -36.17
C ARG A 372 18.71 -29.11 -36.75
N PHE A 373 19.08 -30.10 -35.93
CA PHE A 373 19.09 -31.51 -36.30
C PHE A 373 17.67 -32.10 -36.44
N LEU A 374 16.70 -31.56 -35.71
CA LEU A 374 15.29 -31.96 -35.76
C LEU A 374 14.47 -31.20 -36.82
N SER A 375 15.02 -30.15 -37.43
CA SER A 375 14.41 -29.36 -38.51
C SER A 375 14.92 -29.73 -39.91
N ILE A 376 15.67 -30.82 -40.06
CA ILE A 376 16.00 -31.44 -41.35
C ILE A 376 15.21 -32.73 -41.42
N ASP A 377 13.92 -32.58 -41.71
CA ASP A 377 12.98 -33.55 -42.30
C ASP A 377 11.56 -33.06 -41.97
N THR A 378 11.17 -31.95 -42.60
CA THR A 378 9.77 -31.59 -42.89
C THR A 378 9.73 -30.68 -44.11
#